data_AF-A0A7K4BKD0-F1
#
_entry.id   AF-A0A7K4BKD0-F1
#
_cell.length_a   1.000
_cell.length_b   1.000
_cell.length_c   1.000
_cell.angle_alpha   90.00
_cell.angle_beta   90.00
_cell.angle_gamma   90.00
#
_symmetry.space_group_name_H-M   'P 1'
#
loop_
_entity.id
_entity.type
_entity.pdbx_description
1 polymer ?
#
loop_
_entity_poly.entity_id
_entity_poly.type
_entity_poly.pdbx_seq_one_letter_code
_entity_poly.pdbx_strand_id
1 'polypeptide(L)'
;MKTLERENAEVLQSYGTYENLQDELAKETAALDRAREDLVALLTEYRIRVEEPKAQYEAAREALKGLEEQMQSVREKIIAREARIEEAVSEDFYSRTGDLEASLEIAKRKLDQATRQAEAGKLLHDMAQAFKMDQSTVLSGPVADLMNRWLATLTSGSYDSVRMNESLLPIEVSNPRYDEALPLKCLSYGTHEQVIVLLRLAIGVLLSRDERNLVIIDDRLVNADPLRMRRLCQILEEVSADHCQVVVATCNDTPYAGIEGEIIGIPGDGADR
;
A
#
# COMPACT_ATOMS: atom_id res chain seq x y z
N MET A 1 23.80 6.49 -133.99
CA MET A 1 22.62 7.12 -134.63
C MET A 1 21.53 6.10 -134.97
N LYS A 2 21.79 5.01 -135.70
CA LYS A 2 20.76 4.02 -136.09
C LYS A 2 20.08 3.21 -134.97
N THR A 3 20.63 3.18 -133.74
CA THR A 3 20.06 2.43 -132.59
C THR A 3 19.06 3.25 -131.78
N LEU A 4 19.35 4.52 -131.49
CA LEU A 4 18.41 5.42 -130.82
C LEU A 4 17.20 5.77 -131.69
N GLU A 5 17.37 5.85 -133.01
CA GLU A 5 16.24 6.05 -133.93
C GLU A 5 15.27 4.86 -133.91
N ARG A 6 15.77 3.65 -133.66
CA ARG A 6 14.95 2.43 -133.62
C ARG A 6 14.22 2.27 -132.28
N GLU A 7 14.88 2.55 -131.17
CA GLU A 7 14.23 2.60 -129.84
C GLU A 7 13.19 3.73 -129.78
N ASN A 8 13.50 4.92 -130.32
CA ASN A 8 12.52 6.00 -130.41
C ASN A 8 11.37 5.67 -131.37
N ALA A 9 11.60 4.93 -132.46
CA ALA A 9 10.54 4.51 -133.38
C ALA A 9 9.62 3.43 -132.79
N GLU A 10 10.15 2.50 -131.99
CA GLU A 10 9.35 1.50 -131.26
C GLU A 10 8.49 2.15 -130.17
N VAL A 11 9.05 3.13 -129.45
CA VAL A 11 8.30 3.96 -128.47
C VAL A 11 7.25 4.84 -129.19
N LEU A 12 7.58 5.44 -130.34
CA LEU A 12 6.61 6.22 -131.12
C LEU A 12 5.52 5.35 -131.78
N GLN A 13 5.75 4.06 -132.02
CA GLN A 13 4.72 3.11 -132.49
C GLN A 13 3.77 2.66 -131.38
N SER A 14 4.25 2.52 -130.13
CA SER A 14 3.37 2.19 -129.00
C SER A 14 2.53 3.38 -128.52
N TYR A 15 3.07 4.61 -128.63
CA TYR A 15 2.43 5.84 -128.14
C TYR A 15 1.93 6.79 -129.26
N GLY A 16 1.81 6.29 -130.50
CA GLY A 16 1.65 7.11 -131.71
C GLY A 16 0.32 7.88 -131.88
N THR A 17 -0.63 7.78 -130.96
CA THR A 17 -1.87 8.58 -130.95
C THR A 17 -2.15 9.11 -129.54
N TYR A 18 -2.70 10.33 -129.44
CA TYR A 18 -3.04 10.99 -128.18
C TYR A 18 -3.99 10.13 -127.31
N GLU A 19 -4.90 9.38 -127.94
CA GLU A 19 -5.81 8.45 -127.26
C GLU A 19 -5.06 7.30 -126.58
N ASN A 20 -4.06 6.69 -127.22
CA ASN A 20 -3.25 5.62 -126.61
C ASN A 20 -2.42 6.11 -125.40
N LEU A 21 -1.91 7.34 -125.45
CA LEU A 21 -1.21 7.96 -124.33
C LEU A 21 -2.15 8.26 -123.15
N GLN A 22 -3.40 8.67 -123.42
CA GLN A 22 -4.40 8.87 -122.38
C GLN A 22 -4.81 7.56 -121.71
N ASP A 23 -4.99 6.50 -122.49
CA ASP A 23 -5.33 5.17 -121.96
C ASP A 23 -4.20 4.59 -121.10
N GLU A 24 -2.95 4.74 -121.52
CA GLU A 24 -1.81 4.25 -120.75
C GLU A 24 -1.59 5.08 -119.47
N LEU A 25 -1.75 6.41 -119.55
CA LEU A 25 -1.72 7.27 -118.37
C LEU A 25 -2.83 6.87 -117.37
N ALA A 26 -4.04 6.59 -117.86
CA ALA A 26 -5.16 6.17 -117.01
C ALA A 26 -4.91 4.80 -116.35
N LYS A 27 -4.25 3.86 -117.03
CA LYS A 27 -3.84 2.57 -116.45
C LYS A 27 -2.77 2.74 -115.39
N GLU A 28 -1.74 3.55 -115.66
CA GLU A 28 -0.64 3.78 -114.73
C GLU A 28 -1.09 4.57 -113.49
N THR A 29 -2.00 5.54 -113.63
CA THR A 29 -2.59 6.23 -112.48
C THR A 29 -3.46 5.28 -111.65
N ALA A 30 -4.27 4.43 -112.30
CA ALA A 30 -5.05 3.41 -111.58
C ALA A 30 -4.17 2.37 -110.89
N ALA A 31 -3.03 1.99 -111.48
CA ALA A 31 -2.05 1.09 -110.87
C ALA A 31 -1.35 1.75 -109.67
N LEU A 32 -0.99 3.02 -109.78
CA LEU A 32 -0.42 3.83 -108.69
C LEU A 32 -1.42 3.95 -107.51
N ASP A 33 -2.69 4.21 -107.80
CA ASP A 33 -3.72 4.34 -106.77
C ASP A 33 -3.96 3.02 -106.05
N ARG A 34 -4.01 1.89 -106.77
CA ARG A 34 -4.05 0.56 -106.14
C ARG A 34 -2.82 0.27 -105.28
N ALA A 35 -1.62 0.58 -105.77
CA ALA A 35 -0.39 0.38 -105.01
C ALA A 35 -0.35 1.25 -103.73
N ARG A 36 -0.94 2.44 -103.77
CA ARG A 36 -1.12 3.31 -102.59
C ARG A 36 -2.11 2.72 -101.60
N GLU A 37 -3.24 2.21 -102.07
CA GLU A 37 -4.24 1.53 -101.23
C GLU A 37 -3.63 0.29 -100.56
N ASP A 38 -2.90 -0.54 -101.31
CA ASP A 38 -2.20 -1.71 -100.80
C ASP A 38 -1.14 -1.34 -99.74
N LEU A 39 -0.39 -0.25 -99.97
CA LEU A 39 0.59 0.26 -99.00
C LEU A 39 -0.10 0.74 -97.72
N VAL A 40 -1.23 1.45 -97.83
CA VAL A 40 -2.01 1.89 -96.66
C VAL A 40 -2.54 0.68 -95.88
N ALA A 41 -3.06 -0.34 -96.57
CA ALA A 41 -3.51 -1.58 -95.95
C ALA A 41 -2.36 -2.30 -95.23
N LEU A 42 -1.19 -2.42 -95.88
CA LEU A 42 0.00 -3.06 -95.31
C LEU A 42 0.54 -2.30 -94.10
N LEU A 43 0.59 -0.97 -94.14
CA LEU A 43 0.99 -0.14 -93.00
C LEU A 43 0.02 -0.28 -91.83
N THR A 44 -1.28 -0.40 -92.12
CA THR A 44 -2.30 -0.64 -91.08
C THR A 44 -2.10 -2.02 -90.44
N GLU A 45 -1.86 -3.06 -91.25
CA GLU A 45 -1.59 -4.41 -90.74
C GLU A 45 -0.27 -4.46 -89.96
N TYR A 46 0.79 -3.79 -90.43
CA TYR A 46 2.08 -3.71 -89.75
C TYR A 46 1.97 -3.01 -88.39
N ARG A 47 1.21 -1.91 -88.31
CA ARG A 47 0.96 -1.23 -87.02
C ARG A 47 0.30 -2.17 -86.01
N ILE A 48 -0.76 -2.88 -86.43
CA ILE A 48 -1.53 -3.77 -85.55
C ILE A 48 -0.73 -5.00 -85.14
N ARG A 49 0.02 -5.61 -86.09
CA ARG A 49 0.71 -6.88 -85.84
C ARG A 49 2.11 -6.73 -85.26
N VAL A 50 2.75 -5.58 -85.43
CA VAL A 50 4.16 -5.39 -85.06
C VAL A 50 4.32 -4.24 -84.07
N GLU A 51 3.87 -3.03 -84.42
CA GLU A 51 4.14 -1.84 -83.59
C GLU A 51 3.39 -1.87 -82.26
N GLU A 52 2.08 -2.16 -82.28
CA GLU A 52 1.26 -2.20 -81.06
C GLU A 52 1.70 -3.31 -80.09
N PRO A 53 1.92 -4.58 -80.51
CA PRO A 53 2.41 -5.62 -79.61
C PRO A 53 3.82 -5.34 -79.07
N LYS A 54 4.70 -4.73 -79.87
CA LYS A 54 6.03 -4.34 -79.41
C LYS A 54 5.95 -3.27 -78.32
N ALA A 55 5.12 -2.24 -78.53
CA ALA A 55 4.90 -1.19 -77.53
C ALA A 55 4.31 -1.77 -76.23
N GLN A 56 3.35 -2.70 -76.33
CA GLN A 56 2.79 -3.41 -75.16
C GLN A 56 3.84 -4.25 -74.44
N TYR A 57 4.70 -4.97 -75.16
CA TYR A 57 5.79 -5.75 -74.58
C TYR A 57 6.80 -4.87 -73.84
N GLU A 58 7.21 -3.75 -74.45
CA GLU A 58 8.13 -2.79 -73.81
C GLU A 58 7.51 -2.18 -72.55
N ALA A 59 6.24 -1.78 -72.61
CA ALA A 59 5.51 -1.27 -71.45
C ALA A 59 5.38 -2.32 -70.32
N ALA A 60 5.05 -3.56 -70.66
CA ALA A 60 4.96 -4.66 -69.69
C ALA A 60 6.33 -5.00 -69.07
N ARG A 61 7.40 -4.89 -69.85
CA ARG A 61 8.77 -5.12 -69.38
C ARG A 61 9.23 -4.04 -68.39
N GLU A 62 8.95 -2.77 -68.67
CA GLU A 62 9.23 -1.68 -67.73
C GLU A 62 8.38 -1.82 -66.46
N ALA A 63 7.11 -2.21 -66.58
CA ALA A 63 6.26 -2.49 -65.43
C ALA A 63 6.80 -3.64 -64.55
N LEU A 64 7.28 -4.72 -65.18
CA LEU A 64 7.88 -5.86 -64.48
C LEU A 64 9.13 -5.42 -63.70
N LYS A 65 10.01 -4.66 -64.34
CA LYS A 65 11.22 -4.13 -63.71
C LYS A 65 10.88 -3.24 -62.51
N GLY A 66 9.91 -2.34 -62.65
CA GLY A 66 9.44 -1.51 -61.54
C GLY A 66 8.87 -2.32 -60.38
N LEU A 67 8.15 -3.41 -60.67
CA LEU A 67 7.61 -4.30 -59.64
C LEU A 67 8.72 -5.09 -58.93
N GLU A 68 9.75 -5.55 -59.66
CA GLU A 68 10.92 -6.21 -59.09
C GLU A 68 11.69 -5.28 -58.13
N GLU A 69 11.91 -4.03 -58.52
CA GLU A 69 12.53 -3.01 -57.66
C GLU A 69 11.70 -2.73 -56.39
N GLN A 70 10.38 -2.66 -56.51
CA GLN A 70 9.47 -2.53 -55.36
C GLN A 70 9.54 -3.74 -54.44
N MET A 71 9.50 -4.95 -55.00
CA MET A 71 9.61 -6.18 -54.22
C MET A 71 10.94 -6.25 -53.45
N GLN A 72 12.04 -5.86 -54.09
CA GLN A 72 13.35 -5.81 -53.46
C GLN A 72 13.38 -4.80 -52.31
N SER A 73 12.87 -3.59 -52.54
CA SER A 73 12.76 -2.56 -51.49
C SER A 73 11.92 -3.02 -50.29
N VAL A 74 10.81 -3.71 -50.54
CA VAL A 74 9.95 -4.24 -49.48
C VAL A 74 10.67 -5.35 -48.70
N ARG A 75 11.38 -6.26 -49.37
CA ARG A 75 12.17 -7.31 -48.71
C ARG A 75 13.25 -6.72 -47.80
N GLU A 76 13.97 -5.71 -48.26
CA GLU A 76 15.00 -5.02 -47.46
C GLU A 76 14.39 -4.34 -46.23
N LYS A 77 13.21 -3.73 -46.37
CA LYS A 77 12.48 -3.15 -45.24
C LYS A 77 12.04 -4.21 -44.24
N ILE A 78 11.60 -5.38 -44.67
CA ILE A 78 11.22 -6.49 -43.78
C ILE A 78 12.43 -6.92 -42.95
N ILE A 79 13.55 -7.23 -43.62
CA ILE A 79 14.80 -7.65 -42.95
C ILE A 79 15.26 -6.60 -41.93
N ALA A 80 15.26 -5.32 -42.32
CA ALA A 80 15.64 -4.24 -41.41
C ALA A 80 14.70 -4.08 -40.20
N ARG A 81 13.40 -4.38 -40.36
CA ARG A 81 12.43 -4.34 -39.27
C ARG A 81 12.57 -5.54 -38.35
N GLU A 82 12.76 -6.74 -38.88
CA GLU A 82 13.00 -7.96 -38.10
C GLU A 82 14.26 -7.82 -37.25
N ALA A 83 15.37 -7.36 -37.83
CA ALA A 83 16.61 -7.11 -37.08
C ALA A 83 16.42 -6.12 -35.92
N ARG A 84 15.64 -5.04 -36.13
CA ARG A 84 15.33 -4.07 -35.06
C ARG A 84 14.45 -4.65 -33.96
N ILE A 85 13.55 -5.56 -34.29
CA ILE A 85 12.72 -6.26 -33.30
C ILE A 85 13.60 -7.21 -32.49
N GLU A 86 14.46 -7.98 -33.14
CA GLU A 86 15.36 -8.92 -32.48
C GLU A 86 16.39 -8.21 -31.56
N GLU A 87 16.93 -7.07 -32.00
CA GLU A 87 17.79 -6.22 -31.18
C GLU A 87 17.06 -5.66 -29.94
N ALA A 88 15.81 -5.23 -30.11
CA ALA A 88 14.99 -4.72 -29.01
C ALA A 88 14.54 -5.82 -28.04
N VAL A 89 14.37 -7.05 -28.54
CA VAL A 89 13.93 -8.24 -27.82
C VAL A 89 15.13 -9.14 -27.49
N SER A 90 16.26 -8.51 -27.16
CA SER A 90 17.46 -9.24 -26.77
C SER A 90 17.23 -10.09 -25.52
N GLU A 91 18.03 -11.14 -25.35
CA GLU A 91 18.00 -12.04 -24.20
C GLU A 91 18.10 -11.28 -22.86
N ASP A 92 18.81 -10.14 -22.86
CA ASP A 92 18.93 -9.21 -21.73
C ASP A 92 17.58 -8.61 -21.31
N PHE A 93 16.66 -8.31 -22.25
CA PHE A 93 15.35 -7.75 -21.94
C PHE A 93 14.45 -8.76 -21.19
N TYR A 94 14.45 -10.02 -21.63
CA TYR A 94 13.71 -11.09 -20.94
C TYR A 94 14.31 -11.40 -19.58
N SER A 95 15.64 -11.46 -19.47
CA SER A 95 16.32 -11.66 -18.18
C SER A 95 15.96 -10.55 -17.19
N ARG A 96 16.06 -9.28 -17.60
CA ARG A 96 15.75 -8.13 -16.74
C ARG A 96 14.29 -8.11 -16.30
N THR A 97 13.37 -8.51 -17.17
CA THR A 97 11.94 -8.61 -16.82
C THR A 97 11.73 -9.71 -15.79
N GLY A 98 12.30 -10.90 -16.00
CA GLY A 98 12.24 -12.01 -15.04
C GLY A 98 12.86 -11.67 -13.69
N ASP A 99 14.02 -11.00 -13.69
CA ASP A 99 14.69 -10.55 -12.46
C ASP A 99 13.85 -9.53 -11.68
N LEU A 100 13.20 -8.59 -12.38
CA LEU A 100 12.29 -7.63 -11.79
C LEU A 100 11.03 -8.30 -11.22
N GLU A 101 10.44 -9.26 -11.95
CA GLU A 101 9.28 -10.03 -11.49
C GLU A 101 9.62 -10.87 -10.24
N ALA A 102 10.76 -11.56 -10.24
CA ALA A 102 11.24 -12.31 -9.09
C ALA A 102 11.50 -11.39 -7.88
N SER A 103 12.12 -10.23 -8.11
CA SER A 103 12.36 -9.23 -7.07
C SER A 103 11.06 -8.68 -6.49
N LEU A 104 10.06 -8.42 -7.35
CA LEU A 104 8.73 -7.98 -6.94
C LEU A 104 8.03 -9.04 -6.08
N GLU A 105 8.11 -10.31 -6.46
CA GLU A 105 7.49 -11.40 -5.70
C GLU A 105 8.15 -11.57 -4.32
N ILE A 106 9.48 -11.49 -4.25
CA ILE A 106 10.21 -11.50 -2.97
C ILE A 106 9.78 -10.32 -2.10
N ALA A 107 9.66 -9.11 -2.67
CA ALA A 107 9.24 -7.92 -1.95
C ALA A 107 7.80 -8.06 -1.42
N LYS A 108 6.87 -8.58 -2.22
CA LYS A 108 5.48 -8.85 -1.81
C LYS A 108 5.42 -9.85 -0.65
N ARG A 109 6.16 -10.96 -0.73
CA ARG A 109 6.21 -11.96 0.35
C ARG A 109 6.75 -11.37 1.66
N LYS A 110 7.78 -10.52 1.57
CA LYS A 110 8.33 -9.80 2.74
C LYS A 110 7.31 -8.84 3.34
N LEU A 111 6.58 -8.10 2.50
CA LEU A 111 5.51 -7.21 2.95
C LEU A 111 4.41 -8.00 3.67
N ASP A 112 3.91 -9.09 3.08
CA ASP A 112 2.87 -9.92 3.70
C ASP A 112 3.33 -10.55 5.03
N GLN A 113 4.60 -10.91 5.15
CA GLN A 113 5.16 -11.40 6.41
C GLN A 113 5.19 -10.29 7.48
N ALA A 114 5.68 -9.09 7.12
CA ALA A 114 5.76 -7.96 8.04
C ALA A 114 4.36 -7.49 8.47
N THR A 115 3.39 -7.44 7.55
CA THR A 115 1.99 -7.09 7.84
C THR A 115 1.38 -8.07 8.83
N ARG A 116 1.52 -9.38 8.59
CA ARG A 116 1.00 -10.41 9.51
C ARG A 116 1.62 -10.31 10.91
N GLN A 117 2.92 -10.03 11.00
CA GLN A 117 3.59 -9.83 12.29
C GLN A 117 3.07 -8.58 13.02
N ALA A 118 2.88 -7.48 12.29
CA ALA A 118 2.33 -6.25 12.85
C ALA A 118 0.88 -6.43 13.34
N GLU A 119 0.04 -7.10 12.55
CA GLU A 119 -1.35 -7.42 12.91
C GLU A 119 -1.42 -8.33 14.15
N ALA A 120 -0.58 -9.37 14.20
CA ALA A 120 -0.50 -10.23 15.38
C ALA A 120 -0.04 -9.47 16.63
N GLY A 121 0.97 -8.61 16.49
CA GLY A 121 1.45 -7.75 17.57
C GLY A 121 0.39 -6.78 18.07
N LYS A 122 -0.36 -6.16 17.15
CA LYS A 122 -1.48 -5.27 17.48
C LYS A 122 -2.59 -6.03 18.21
N LEU A 123 -2.99 -7.19 17.71
CA LEU A 123 -4.04 -8.00 18.34
C LEU A 123 -3.67 -8.40 19.77
N LEU A 124 -2.43 -8.85 20.00
CA LEU A 124 -1.95 -9.17 21.34
C LEU A 124 -1.97 -7.96 22.27
N HIS A 125 -1.58 -6.79 21.78
CA HIS A 125 -1.62 -5.55 22.55
C HIS A 125 -3.05 -5.16 22.93
N ASP A 126 -3.97 -5.17 21.96
CA ASP A 126 -5.37 -4.82 22.17
C ASP A 126 -6.03 -5.78 23.18
N MET A 127 -5.75 -7.08 23.07
CA MET A 127 -6.22 -8.08 24.03
C MET A 127 -5.65 -7.85 25.44
N ALA A 128 -4.35 -7.61 25.56
CA ALA A 128 -3.72 -7.35 26.86
C ALA A 128 -4.29 -6.10 27.54
N GLN A 129 -4.56 -5.04 26.76
CA GLN A 129 -5.19 -3.83 27.27
C GLN A 129 -6.63 -4.08 27.73
N ALA A 130 -7.42 -4.82 26.94
CA ALA A 130 -8.78 -5.19 27.32
C ALA A 130 -8.81 -6.01 28.62
N PHE A 131 -7.97 -7.04 28.74
CA PHE A 131 -7.88 -7.83 29.97
C PHE A 131 -7.46 -7.01 31.20
N LYS A 132 -6.51 -6.08 31.02
CA LYS A 132 -6.09 -5.18 32.10
C LYS A 132 -7.24 -4.28 32.57
N MET A 133 -8.04 -3.77 31.63
CA MET A 133 -9.18 -2.90 31.92
C MET A 133 -10.35 -3.67 32.56
N ASP A 134 -10.62 -4.88 32.10
CA ASP A 134 -11.63 -5.76 32.71
C ASP A 134 -11.26 -6.12 34.16
N GLN A 135 -10.00 -6.53 34.39
CA GLN A 135 -9.52 -6.84 35.75
C GLN A 135 -9.58 -5.64 36.69
N SER A 136 -9.19 -4.45 36.22
CA SER A 136 -9.25 -3.26 37.06
C SER A 136 -10.68 -2.84 37.36
N THR A 137 -11.60 -2.98 36.41
CA THR A 137 -13.03 -2.66 36.60
C THR A 137 -13.70 -3.58 37.63
N VAL A 138 -13.33 -4.88 37.63
CA VAL A 138 -13.85 -5.85 38.60
C VAL A 138 -13.42 -5.50 40.04
N LEU A 139 -12.20 -5.01 40.22
CA LEU A 139 -11.67 -4.63 41.53
C LEU A 139 -12.06 -3.21 41.95
N SER A 140 -12.26 -2.27 41.02
CA SER A 140 -12.43 -0.85 41.34
C SER A 140 -13.68 -0.57 42.17
N GLY A 141 -14.79 -1.25 41.90
CA GLY A 141 -16.02 -1.12 42.67
C GLY A 141 -15.84 -1.56 44.13
N PRO A 142 -15.48 -2.84 44.39
CA PRO A 142 -15.25 -3.33 45.74
C PRO A 142 -14.17 -2.56 46.51
N VAL A 143 -13.10 -2.10 45.84
CA VAL A 143 -12.07 -1.26 46.47
C VAL A 143 -12.67 0.08 46.87
N ALA A 144 -13.41 0.74 45.97
CA ALA A 144 -14.05 2.03 46.24
C ALA A 144 -15.06 1.91 47.39
N ASP A 145 -15.85 0.84 47.47
CA ASP A 145 -16.84 0.65 48.54
C ASP A 145 -16.17 0.55 49.93
N LEU A 146 -15.09 -0.22 50.06
CA LEU A 146 -14.31 -0.31 51.29
C LEU A 146 -13.66 1.03 51.65
N MET A 147 -13.05 1.67 50.64
CA MET A 147 -12.46 3.00 50.79
C MET A 147 -13.48 4.03 51.28
N ASN A 148 -14.67 4.09 50.69
CA ASN A 148 -15.74 5.03 51.05
C ASN A 148 -16.15 4.86 52.52
N ARG A 149 -16.37 3.61 52.93
CA ARG A 149 -16.75 3.25 54.31
C ARG A 149 -15.69 3.70 55.33
N TRP A 150 -14.41 3.37 55.07
CA TRP A 150 -13.33 3.75 55.96
C TRP A 150 -13.00 5.24 55.91
N LEU A 151 -13.11 5.88 54.75
CA LEU A 151 -12.88 7.31 54.58
C LEU A 151 -13.90 8.14 55.36
N ALA A 152 -15.18 7.74 55.29
CA ALA A 152 -16.25 8.35 56.08
C ALA A 152 -15.98 8.18 57.58
N THR A 153 -15.56 6.99 58.01
CA THR A 153 -15.23 6.70 59.41
C THR A 153 -14.07 7.56 59.90
N LEU A 154 -12.94 7.51 59.17
CA LEU A 154 -11.71 8.23 59.48
C LEU A 154 -11.95 9.74 59.62
N THR A 155 -12.69 10.31 58.68
CA THR A 155 -12.85 11.76 58.53
C THR A 155 -14.10 12.31 59.20
N SER A 156 -14.86 11.50 59.96
CA SER A 156 -16.19 11.88 60.51
C SER A 156 -17.17 12.36 59.44
N GLY A 157 -17.14 11.76 58.26
CA GLY A 157 -17.99 12.14 57.14
C GLY A 157 -17.62 13.48 56.50
N SER A 158 -16.40 14.00 56.73
CA SER A 158 -15.91 15.14 55.94
C SER A 158 -15.69 14.75 54.49
N TYR A 159 -15.33 13.49 54.24
CA TYR A 159 -15.27 12.89 52.91
C TYR A 159 -15.99 11.55 52.96
N ASP A 160 -16.86 11.27 51.98
CA ASP A 160 -17.72 10.09 51.97
C ASP A 160 -17.50 9.15 50.78
N SER A 161 -16.87 9.66 49.72
CA SER A 161 -16.65 8.91 48.50
C SER A 161 -15.31 9.23 47.86
N VAL A 162 -14.72 8.23 47.19
CA VAL A 162 -13.49 8.33 46.42
C VAL A 162 -13.75 7.93 44.97
N ARG A 163 -13.20 8.71 44.03
CA ARG A 163 -13.17 8.34 42.61
C ARG A 163 -11.84 7.67 42.30
N MET A 164 -11.91 6.48 41.73
CA MET A 164 -10.74 5.68 41.33
C MET A 164 -10.50 5.81 39.81
N ASN A 165 -9.24 5.73 39.38
CA ASN A 165 -8.90 5.54 37.96
C ASN A 165 -8.84 4.06 37.57
N GLU A 166 -8.61 3.81 36.28
CA GLU A 166 -8.42 2.47 35.69
C GLU A 166 -7.21 1.71 36.25
N SER A 167 -6.33 2.37 37.00
CA SER A 167 -5.15 1.78 37.66
C SER A 167 -5.36 1.55 39.15
N LEU A 168 -6.62 1.59 39.63
CA LEU A 168 -6.97 1.45 41.05
C LEU A 168 -6.28 2.48 41.95
N LEU A 169 -6.04 3.68 41.43
CA LEU A 169 -5.54 4.80 42.22
C LEU A 169 -6.66 5.81 42.44
N PRO A 170 -6.82 6.32 43.68
CA PRO A 170 -7.78 7.37 43.94
C PRO A 170 -7.30 8.67 43.27
N ILE A 171 -8.24 9.43 42.69
CA ILE A 171 -7.99 10.69 41.99
C ILE A 171 -8.65 11.87 42.72
N GLU A 172 -9.87 11.65 43.21
CA GLU A 172 -10.71 12.67 43.82
C GLU A 172 -11.43 12.09 45.04
N VAL A 173 -11.75 12.96 46.01
CA VAL A 173 -12.65 12.65 47.12
C VAL A 173 -13.79 13.66 47.14
N SER A 174 -15.00 13.23 47.48
CA SER A 174 -16.14 14.13 47.58
C SER A 174 -16.42 14.51 49.04
N ASN A 175 -16.82 15.77 49.24
CA ASN A 175 -17.30 16.24 50.53
C ASN A 175 -18.83 16.42 50.49
N PRO A 176 -19.62 15.64 51.26
CA PRO A 176 -21.08 15.68 51.19
C PRO A 176 -21.68 17.02 51.60
N ARG A 177 -20.95 17.88 52.32
CA ARG A 177 -21.44 19.20 52.74
C ARG A 177 -21.48 20.22 51.61
N TYR A 178 -20.60 20.07 50.62
CA TYR A 178 -20.43 21.03 49.53
C TYR A 178 -20.78 20.44 48.16
N ASP A 179 -21.05 19.13 48.09
CA ASP A 179 -21.29 18.40 46.84
C ASP A 179 -20.19 18.64 45.79
N GLU A 180 -18.95 18.75 46.28
CA GLU A 180 -17.78 19.08 45.48
C GLU A 180 -16.79 17.93 45.49
N ALA A 181 -16.30 17.57 44.29
CA ALA A 181 -15.21 16.64 44.11
C ALA A 181 -13.87 17.38 44.20
N LEU A 182 -13.06 17.03 45.20
CA LEU A 182 -11.74 17.60 45.40
C LEU A 182 -10.66 16.67 44.87
N PRO A 183 -9.77 17.14 43.98
CA PRO A 183 -8.58 16.40 43.60
C PRO A 183 -7.72 16.06 44.83
N LEU A 184 -7.12 14.86 44.84
CA LEU A 184 -6.29 14.38 45.95
C LEU A 184 -5.11 15.28 46.31
N LYS A 185 -4.61 16.05 45.33
CA LYS A 185 -3.55 17.05 45.50
C LYS A 185 -3.98 18.26 46.35
N CYS A 186 -5.28 18.48 46.51
CA CYS A 186 -5.85 19.57 47.32
C CYS A 186 -6.03 19.15 48.79
N LEU A 187 -5.82 17.87 49.12
CA LEU A 187 -5.90 17.39 50.49
C LEU A 187 -4.64 17.79 51.27
N SER A 188 -4.80 17.92 52.59
CA SER A 188 -3.64 18.06 53.48
C SER A 188 -2.73 16.83 53.35
N TYR A 189 -1.44 17.03 53.55
CA TYR A 189 -0.44 15.95 53.45
C TYR A 189 -0.83 14.71 54.27
N GLY A 190 -1.23 14.89 55.53
CA GLY A 190 -1.66 13.78 56.39
C GLY A 190 -2.94 13.09 55.91
N THR A 191 -3.92 13.83 55.37
CA THR A 191 -5.13 13.21 54.78
C THR A 191 -4.77 12.42 53.52
N HIS A 192 -3.88 12.95 52.69
CA HIS A 192 -3.39 12.25 51.50
C HIS A 192 -2.72 10.92 51.87
N GLU A 193 -1.80 10.93 52.85
CA GLU A 193 -1.14 9.70 53.33
C GLU A 193 -2.15 8.67 53.87
N GLN A 194 -3.12 9.12 54.65
CA GLN A 194 -4.17 8.24 55.19
C GLN A 194 -5.01 7.60 54.07
N VAL A 195 -5.39 8.35 53.04
CA VAL A 195 -6.12 7.81 51.88
C VAL A 195 -5.31 6.71 51.18
N ILE A 196 -3.99 6.89 51.06
CA ILE A 196 -3.11 5.85 50.49
C ILE A 196 -3.02 4.61 51.39
N VAL A 197 -3.02 4.77 52.71
CA VAL A 197 -3.07 3.65 53.66
C VAL A 197 -4.40 2.88 53.53
N LEU A 198 -5.53 3.59 53.49
CA LEU A 198 -6.84 2.97 53.28
C LEU A 198 -6.89 2.18 51.97
N LEU A 199 -6.27 2.70 50.89
CA LEU A 199 -6.22 1.99 49.62
C LEU A 199 -5.46 0.67 49.73
N ARG A 200 -4.30 0.69 50.38
CA ARG A 200 -3.49 -0.52 50.61
C ARG A 200 -4.25 -1.55 51.43
N LEU A 201 -4.95 -1.11 52.47
CA LEU A 201 -5.80 -1.99 53.28
C LEU A 201 -6.95 -2.57 52.45
N ALA A 202 -7.60 -1.76 51.60
CA ALA A 202 -8.77 -2.19 50.85
C ALA A 202 -8.40 -3.26 49.82
N ILE A 203 -7.27 -3.04 49.13
CA ILE A 203 -6.69 -4.04 48.23
C ILE A 203 -6.29 -5.29 49.02
N GLY A 204 -5.62 -5.14 50.17
CA GLY A 204 -5.22 -6.26 51.03
C GLY A 204 -6.40 -7.12 51.48
N VAL A 205 -7.49 -6.51 51.92
CA VAL A 205 -8.73 -7.21 52.32
C VAL A 205 -9.33 -7.98 51.14
N LEU A 206 -9.42 -7.37 49.97
CA LEU A 206 -10.02 -8.02 48.80
C LEU A 206 -9.17 -9.18 48.27
N LEU A 207 -7.85 -9.07 48.35
CA LEU A 207 -6.94 -10.16 47.99
C LEU A 207 -6.91 -11.27 49.04
N SER A 208 -7.33 -10.99 50.28
CA SER A 208 -7.30 -11.96 51.38
C SER A 208 -8.58 -12.78 51.54
N ARG A 209 -9.44 -12.83 50.52
CA ARG A 209 -10.70 -13.59 50.55
C ARG A 209 -10.49 -15.10 50.64
N ASP A 210 -9.48 -15.62 49.93
CA ASP A 210 -9.20 -17.06 49.86
C ASP A 210 -8.11 -17.48 50.87
N GLU A 211 -7.12 -16.61 51.10
CA GLU A 211 -6.01 -16.83 52.04
C GLU A 211 -5.63 -15.51 52.73
N ARG A 212 -5.30 -15.58 54.02
CA ARG A 212 -4.92 -14.39 54.81
C ARG A 212 -3.56 -13.86 54.36
N ASN A 213 -3.53 -12.67 53.76
CA ASN A 213 -2.27 -12.03 53.32
C ASN A 213 -1.65 -11.12 54.39
N LEU A 214 -0.36 -10.83 54.22
CA LEU A 214 0.40 -9.88 55.02
C LEU A 214 0.36 -8.47 54.41
N VAL A 215 -0.01 -7.48 55.21
CA VAL A 215 0.06 -6.06 54.88
C VAL A 215 1.11 -5.39 55.76
N ILE A 216 2.13 -4.79 55.14
CA ILE A 216 3.18 -4.04 55.83
C ILE A 216 2.95 -2.54 55.60
N ILE A 217 2.90 -1.78 56.69
CA ILE A 217 2.76 -0.31 56.69
C ILE A 217 4.03 0.26 57.28
N ASP A 218 4.74 1.07 56.47
CA ASP A 218 5.93 1.80 56.90
C ASP A 218 5.57 3.26 57.22
N ASP A 219 5.91 3.67 58.44
CA ASP A 219 5.73 4.95 59.14
C ASP A 219 5.35 6.18 58.28
N ARG A 220 4.07 6.27 57.89
CA ARG A 220 3.47 7.43 57.19
C ARG A 220 2.36 8.10 57.99
N LEU A 221 2.30 7.87 59.30
CA LEU A 221 1.15 8.26 60.12
C LEU A 221 1.48 9.28 61.22
N VAL A 222 2.73 9.74 61.29
CA VAL A 222 3.22 10.73 62.28
C VAL A 222 2.43 12.05 62.25
N ASN A 223 1.84 12.40 61.10
CA ASN A 223 1.13 13.68 60.90
C ASN A 223 -0.39 13.59 61.09
N ALA A 224 -0.92 12.48 61.58
CA ALA A 224 -2.35 12.34 61.84
C ALA A 224 -2.77 13.08 63.12
N ASP A 225 -3.89 13.80 63.09
CA ASP A 225 -4.47 14.30 64.35
C ASP A 225 -4.91 13.13 65.25
N PRO A 226 -4.89 13.30 66.59
CA PRO A 226 -5.15 12.20 67.53
C PRO A 226 -6.53 11.54 67.39
N LEU A 227 -7.51 12.25 66.83
CA LEU A 227 -8.85 11.70 66.65
C LEU A 227 -8.91 10.82 65.40
N ARG A 228 -8.30 11.26 64.29
CA ARG A 228 -8.15 10.42 63.08
C ARG A 228 -7.27 9.21 63.33
N MET A 229 -6.19 9.36 64.10
CA MET A 229 -5.33 8.22 64.46
C MET A 229 -6.12 7.13 65.19
N ARG A 230 -6.92 7.48 66.20
CA ARG A 230 -7.76 6.50 66.92
C ARG A 230 -8.71 5.74 66.01
N ARG A 231 -9.30 6.41 65.01
CA ARG A 231 -10.18 5.76 64.02
C ARG A 231 -9.41 4.89 63.04
N LEU A 232 -8.21 5.31 62.67
CA LEU A 232 -7.32 4.50 61.85
C LEU A 232 -6.92 3.23 62.60
N CYS A 233 -6.64 3.30 63.90
CA CYS A 233 -6.39 2.14 64.76
C CYS A 233 -7.57 1.16 64.73
N GLN A 234 -8.81 1.65 64.87
CA GLN A 234 -10.02 0.83 64.74
C GLN A 234 -10.14 0.14 63.38
N ILE A 235 -9.77 0.83 62.29
CA ILE A 235 -9.75 0.24 60.95
C ILE A 235 -8.65 -0.83 60.84
N LEU A 236 -7.47 -0.59 61.42
CA LEU A 236 -6.39 -1.56 61.44
C LEU A 236 -6.78 -2.82 62.24
N GLU A 237 -7.49 -2.67 63.35
CA GLU A 237 -8.03 -3.77 64.15
C GLU A 237 -9.10 -4.57 63.39
N GLU A 238 -10.03 -3.89 62.71
CA GLU A 238 -11.03 -4.54 61.85
C GLU A 238 -10.32 -5.40 60.78
N VAL A 239 -9.35 -4.82 60.08
CA VAL A 239 -8.60 -5.52 59.03
C VAL A 239 -7.76 -6.66 59.59
N SER A 240 -7.10 -6.45 60.73
CA SER A 240 -6.25 -7.46 61.34
C SER A 240 -7.05 -8.60 61.95
N ALA A 241 -8.26 -8.38 62.45
CA ALA A 241 -9.09 -9.44 63.03
C ALA A 241 -9.62 -10.40 61.95
N ASP A 242 -10.19 -9.83 60.88
CA ASP A 242 -11.07 -10.59 59.99
C ASP A 242 -10.45 -10.92 58.62
N HIS A 243 -9.37 -10.24 58.22
CA HIS A 243 -8.95 -10.26 56.82
C HIS A 243 -7.46 -10.50 56.59
N CYS A 244 -6.57 -9.74 57.24
CA CYS A 244 -5.14 -9.72 56.93
C CYS A 244 -4.30 -9.95 58.20
N GLN A 245 -3.03 -10.27 58.03
CA GLN A 245 -2.01 -10.00 59.05
C GLN A 245 -1.46 -8.59 58.80
N VAL A 246 -1.44 -7.72 59.80
CA VAL A 246 -0.99 -6.33 59.64
C VAL A 246 0.28 -6.11 60.47
N VAL A 247 1.33 -5.63 59.81
CA VAL A 247 2.60 -5.25 60.46
C VAL A 247 2.81 -3.76 60.24
N VAL A 248 2.98 -3.02 61.32
CA VAL A 248 3.28 -1.59 61.29
C VAL A 248 4.72 -1.37 61.75
N ALA A 249 5.55 -0.83 60.87
CA ALA A 249 6.87 -0.33 61.21
C ALA A 249 6.73 1.16 61.57
N THR A 250 7.15 1.55 62.77
CA THR A 250 7.05 2.93 63.27
C THR A 250 8.23 3.26 64.19
N CYS A 251 8.70 4.50 64.16
CA CYS A 251 9.65 5.02 65.15
C CYS A 251 8.98 5.55 66.42
N ASN A 252 7.65 5.69 66.42
CA ASN A 252 6.84 6.14 67.54
C ASN A 252 5.61 5.24 67.70
N ASP A 253 5.56 4.47 68.79
CA ASP A 253 4.47 3.54 69.11
C ASP A 253 3.27 4.24 69.77
N THR A 254 3.46 5.41 70.37
CA THR A 254 2.42 6.20 71.06
C THR A 254 1.10 6.33 70.28
N PRO A 255 1.08 6.62 68.95
CA PRO A 255 -0.15 6.77 68.19
C PRO A 255 -0.97 5.47 68.09
N TYR A 256 -0.32 4.32 68.26
CA TYR A 256 -0.91 2.98 68.20
C TYR A 256 -1.20 2.39 69.58
N ALA A 257 -1.01 3.19 70.64
CA ALA A 257 -1.30 2.76 72.01
C ALA A 257 -2.78 2.36 72.14
N GLY A 258 -3.01 1.10 72.54
CA GLY A 258 -4.35 0.53 72.72
C GLY A 258 -4.78 -0.44 71.62
N ILE A 259 -4.00 -0.61 70.55
CA ILE A 259 -4.23 -1.67 69.56
C ILE A 259 -3.84 -3.03 70.16
N GLU A 260 -4.67 -4.05 69.94
CA GLU A 260 -4.32 -5.43 70.24
C GLU A 260 -3.27 -5.96 69.25
N GLY A 261 -2.03 -6.14 69.72
CA GLY A 261 -0.92 -6.63 68.89
C GLY A 261 0.36 -6.87 69.69
N GLU A 262 1.34 -7.52 69.04
CA GLU A 262 2.68 -7.74 69.60
C GLU A 262 3.61 -6.60 69.18
N ILE A 263 4.27 -5.97 70.16
CA ILE A 263 5.29 -4.95 69.91
C ILE A 263 6.66 -5.63 69.83
N ILE A 264 7.27 -5.59 68.65
CA ILE A 264 8.62 -6.13 68.42
C ILE A 264 9.61 -4.96 68.41
N GLY A 265 10.37 -4.82 69.50
CA GLY A 265 11.44 -3.83 69.57
C GLY A 265 12.62 -4.22 68.68
N ILE A 266 13.01 -3.35 67.75
CA ILE A 266 14.22 -3.54 66.95
C ILE A 266 15.41 -2.98 67.74
N PRO A 267 16.38 -3.80 68.15
CA PRO A 267 17.57 -3.32 68.86
C PRO A 267 18.36 -2.38 67.94
N GLY A 268 18.77 -1.22 68.46
CA GLY A 268 19.66 -0.32 67.73
C GLY A 268 21.01 -0.99 67.48
N ASP A 269 21.55 -0.85 66.28
CA ASP A 269 22.87 -1.37 65.94
C ASP A 269 23.95 -0.78 66.87
N GLY A 270 24.47 -1.61 67.78
CA GLY A 270 25.78 -1.42 68.40
C GLY A 270 25.84 -0.78 69.78
N ALA A 271 25.37 -1.47 70.82
CA ALA A 271 26.00 -1.47 72.15
C ALA A 271 25.48 -2.68 72.94
N ASP A 272 26.20 -3.80 72.85
CA ASP A 272 26.43 -4.77 73.93
C ASP A 272 27.00 -6.08 73.34
N ARG A 273 28.29 -6.02 72.99
CA ARG A 273 29.24 -7.14 73.09
C ARG A 273 30.61 -6.59 73.48
#